data_AF-A0A357JEA6-F1
#
_entry.id   AF-A0A357JEA6-F1
#
_cell.length_a   1.000
_cell.length_b   1.000
_cell.length_c   1.000
_cell.angle_alpha   90.00
_cell.angle_beta   90.00
_cell.angle_gamma   90.00
#
_symmetry.space_group_name_H-M   'P 1'
#
loop_
_entity.id
_entity.type
_entity.pdbx_description
1 polymer ?
#
loop_
_entity_poly.entity_id
_entity_poly.type
_entity_poly.pdbx_seq_one_letter_code
_entity_poly.pdbx_strand_id
1 'polypeptide(L)' 'MTTYKISIETKKDLEKIWAYTFDTWSIEQANRYISQIFEEIEYISIKPANGKDFSY' A
#
# COMPACT_ATOMS: atom_id res chain seq x y z
N MET A 1 -4.09 -14.97 8.97
CA MET A 1 -3.03 -13.96 8.88
C MET A 1 -1.89 -14.54 8.06
N THR A 2 -1.82 -14.17 6.79
CA THR A 2 -0.63 -14.38 5.96
C THR A 2 0.46 -13.43 6.41
N THR A 3 1.68 -13.93 6.54
CA THR A 3 2.85 -13.12 6.91
C THR A 3 3.52 -12.65 5.61
N TYR A 4 3.28 -11.41 5.19
CA TYR A 4 4.02 -10.79 4.08
C TYR A 4 5.18 -9.96 4.61
N LYS A 5 6.19 -9.74 3.76
CA LYS A 5 7.31 -8.85 4.04
C LYS A 5 7.26 -7.70 3.05
N ILE A 6 7.42 -6.48 3.55
CA ILE A 6 7.63 -5.30 2.72
C ILE A 6 9.10 -4.89 2.80
N SER A 7 9.62 -4.38 1.69
CA SER A 7 10.99 -3.86 1.65
C SER A 7 11.10 -2.53 2.40
N ILE A 8 12.33 -2.13 2.72
CA ILE A 8 12.60 -0.80 3.31
C ILE A 8 12.15 0.31 2.35
N GLU A 9 12.36 0.13 1.04
CA GLU A 9 11.92 1.11 0.03
C GLU A 9 10.40 1.22 -0.02
N THR A 10 9.69 0.10 0.01
CA THR A 10 8.21 0.09 0.10
C THR A 10 7.72 0.87 1.33
N LYS A 11 8.38 0.72 2.48
CA LYS A 11 8.04 1.50 3.67
C LYS A 11 8.23 3.01 3.44
N LYS A 12 9.36 3.42 2.86
CA LYS A 12 9.61 4.83 2.52
C LYS A 12 8.58 5.38 1.53
N ASP A 13 8.17 4.56 0.56
CA ASP A 13 7.18 4.97 -0.44
C ASP A 13 5.79 5.15 0.20
N LEU A 14 5.39 4.24 1.10
CA LEU A 14 4.17 4.38 1.89
C LEU A 14 4.17 5.64 2.77
N GLU A 15 5.30 5.95 3.41
CA GLU A 15 5.48 7.18 4.20
C GLU A 15 5.34 8.44 3.33
N LYS A 16 5.97 8.47 2.15
CA LYS A 16 5.85 9.58 1.19
C LYS A 16 4.43 9.74 0.67
N ILE A 17 3.76 8.64 0.32
CA ILE A 17 2.37 8.65 -0.12
C ILE A 17 1.47 9.24 0.97
N TRP A 18 1.61 8.79 2.21
CA TRP A 18 0.81 9.31 3.32
C TRP A 18 1.06 10.80 3.57
N ALA A 19 2.34 11.21 3.63
CA ALA A 19 2.70 12.62 3.85
C ALA A 19 2.16 13.54 2.74
N TYR A 20 2.33 13.15 1.47
CA TYR A 20 1.78 13.90 0.35
C TYR A 20 0.25 14.00 0.40
N THR A 21 -0.43 12.90 0.74
CA THR A 21 -1.89 12.84 0.84
C THR A 21 -2.40 13.71 1.99
N PHE A 22 -1.67 13.74 3.11
CA PHE A 22 -1.95 14.61 4.25
C PHE A 22 -1.79 16.08 3.89
N ASP A 23 -0.66 16.45 3.29
CA ASP A 23 -0.35 17.84 2.92
C ASP A 23 -1.30 18.38 1.84
N THR A 24 -1.72 17.52 0.90
CA THR A 24 -2.54 17.92 -0.25
C THR A 24 -4.03 17.97 0.07
N TRP A 25 -4.51 17.08 0.93
CA TRP A 25 -5.95 16.86 1.09
C TRP A 25 -6.41 16.94 2.55
N SER A 26 -6.03 15.98 3.42
CA SER A 26 -6.37 15.97 4.86
C SER A 26 -5.79 14.74 5.56
N ILE A 27 -5.77 14.76 6.90
CA ILE A 27 -5.40 13.59 7.70
C ILE A 27 -6.38 12.43 7.55
N GLU A 28 -7.68 12.73 7.41
CA GLU A 28 -8.71 11.73 7.18
C GLU A 28 -8.50 11.03 5.83
N GLN A 29 -8.14 11.79 4.78
CA GLN A 29 -7.85 11.22 3.47
C GLN A 29 -6.52 10.45 3.46
N ALA A 30 -5.49 10.94 4.14
CA ALA A 30 -4.22 10.22 4.31
C ALA A 30 -4.41 8.86 4.96
N ASN A 31 -5.16 8.82 6.07
CA ASN A 31 -5.47 7.60 6.79
C ASN A 31 -6.33 6.64 5.97
N ARG A 32 -7.37 7.15 5.30
CA ARG A 32 -8.21 6.31 4.45
C ARG A 32 -7.40 5.70 3.30
N TYR A 33 -6.60 6.50 2.62
CA TYR A 33 -5.87 6.07 1.43
C TYR A 33 -4.79 5.04 1.78
N ILE A 34 -4.05 5.25 2.87
CA ILE A 34 -3.04 4.28 3.31
C ILE A 34 -3.67 2.96 3.74
N SER A 35 -4.83 2.98 4.41
CA SER A 35 -5.56 1.76 4.77
C SER A 35 -5.96 0.95 3.53
N GLN A 36 -6.46 1.60 2.47
CA GLN A 36 -6.79 0.92 1.22
C GLN A 36 -5.57 0.25 0.58
N ILE A 37 -4.40 0.90 0.62
CA ILE A 37 -3.16 0.30 0.11
C ILE A 37 -2.80 -0.96 0.91
N PHE A 38 -2.91 -0.92 2.24
CA PHE A 38 -2.65 -2.08 3.08
C PHE A 38 -3.66 -3.23 2.86
N GLU A 39 -4.94 -2.91 2.66
CA GLU A 39 -5.98 -3.90 2.32
C GLU A 39 -5.63 -4.65 1.02
N GLU A 40 -5.17 -3.93 -0.01
CA GLU A 40 -4.75 -4.54 -1.28
C GLU A 40 -3.46 -5.37 -1.13
N ILE A 41 -2.48 -4.91 -0.35
CA ILE A 41 -1.27 -5.69 -0.04
C ILE A 41 -1.64 -7.00 0.66
N GLU A 42 -2.54 -6.94 1.65
CA GLU A 42 -3.02 -8.12 2.35
C GLU A 42 -3.78 -9.06 1.39
N TYR A 43 -4.66 -8.52 0.56
CA TYR A 43 -5.40 -9.28 -0.44
C TYR A 43 -4.47 -10.03 -1.41
N ILE A 44 -3.49 -9.35 -2.00
CA ILE A 44 -2.51 -9.95 -2.92
C ILE A 44 -1.65 -10.98 -2.18
N SER A 45 -1.31 -10.75 -0.91
CA SER A 45 -0.57 -11.74 -0.10
C SER A 45 -1.32 -13.06 0.05
N ILE A 46 -2.66 -13.02 0.05
CA ILE A 46 -3.53 -14.20 0.14
C ILE A 46 -3.77 -14.80 -1.25
N LYS A 47 -3.86 -13.97 -2.30
CA LYS A 47 -4.17 -14.39 -3.67
C LYS A 47 -3.14 -13.83 -4.68
N PRO A 48 -1.89 -14.33 -4.68
CA PRO A 48 -0.81 -13.77 -5.49
C PRO A 48 -1.07 -13.87 -7.01
N ALA A 49 -1.85 -14.86 -7.45
CA ALA A 49 -2.23 -15.03 -8.86
C ALA A 49 -3.23 -13.96 -9.39
N ASN A 50 -3.81 -13.15 -8.50
CA ASN A 50 -4.69 -12.04 -8.90
C ASN A 50 -3.91 -10.78 -9.30
N GLY A 51 -2.60 -10.74 -9.03
CA GLY A 51 -1.73 -9.71 -9.58
C GLY A 51 -1.69 -9.82 -11.11
N LYS A 52 -1.75 -8.68 -11.79
CA LYS A 52 -1.52 -8.65 -13.23
C LYS A 52 -0.03 -8.86 -13.51
N ASP A 53 0.28 -9.71 -14.48
CA ASP A 53 1.63 -9.89 -14.97
C ASP A 53 2.06 -8.68 -15.82
N PHE A 54 3.22 -8.11 -15.51
CA PHE A 54 3.82 -6.98 -16.20
C PHE A 54 5.19 -7.33 -16.82
N SER A 55 5.49 -8.63 -17.00
CA SER A 55 6.76 -9.13 -17.56
C SER A 55 6.88 -9.05 -19.09
N TYR A 56 6.08 -8.21 -19.74
CA TYR A 56 6.08 -8.03 -21.20
C TYR A 56 7.33 -7.29 -21.71
#